data_AF-A0A845GGL9-F1
#
_entry.id   AF-A0A845GGL9-F1
#
_cell.length_a   1.000
_cell.length_b   1.000
_cell.length_c   1.000
_cell.angle_alpha   90.00
_cell.angle_beta   90.00
_cell.angle_gamma   90.00
#
_symmetry.space_group_name_H-M   'P 1'
#
loop_
_entity.id
_entity.type
_entity.pdbx_description
1 polymer ?
#
loop_
_entity_poly.entity_id
_entity_poly.type
_entity_poly.pdbx_seq_one_letter_code
_entity_poly.pdbx_strand_id
1 'polypeptide(L)'
;MQITNFLLPDDLAALKRFAECCEDRGSGEHNVPKERMARLCEIGVAESKGFGRHQITTFGGYVLDLANDESPVLPLKTYADYEEAARLAHLEKLGERPLPA
;
A
#
# COMPACT_ATOMS: atom_id res chain seq x y z
N MET A 1 -3.57 11.63 -1.52
CA MET A 1 -2.63 11.37 -0.40
C MET A 1 -1.60 10.38 -0.88
N GLN A 2 -0.30 10.68 -0.80
CA GLN A 2 0.74 9.65 -1.00
C GLN A 2 0.81 8.81 0.28
N ILE A 3 0.21 7.63 0.25
CA ILE A 3 0.11 6.72 1.40
C ILE A 3 1.46 5.99 1.63
N THR A 4 2.47 6.21 0.78
CA THR A 4 3.85 5.73 0.99
C THR A 4 4.63 6.50 2.07
N ASN A 5 4.02 7.47 2.76
CA ASN A 5 4.69 8.33 3.75
C ASN A 5 5.16 7.60 5.04
N PHE A 6 4.88 6.31 5.17
CA PHE A 6 5.28 5.48 6.32
C PHE A 6 6.54 4.64 6.05
N LEU A 7 6.96 4.51 4.79
CA LEU A 7 8.17 3.80 4.39
C LEU A 7 9.19 4.76 3.81
N LEU A 8 10.47 4.55 4.17
CA LEU A 8 11.55 5.17 3.41
C LEU A 8 11.59 4.53 2.00
N PRO A 9 12.03 5.26 0.96
CA PRO A 9 12.15 4.71 -0.39
C PRO A 9 12.95 3.40 -0.45
N ASP A 10 14.03 3.32 0.34
CA ASP A 10 14.86 2.14 0.50
C ASP A 10 14.10 0.93 1.06
N ASP A 11 13.20 1.16 2.03
CA ASP A 11 12.42 0.09 2.66
C ASP A 11 11.38 -0.46 1.67
N LEU A 12 10.75 0.43 0.90
CA LEU A 12 9.83 0.03 -0.17
C LEU A 12 10.55 -0.75 -1.27
N ALA A 13 11.75 -0.32 -1.69
CA ALA A 13 12.55 -1.04 -2.67
C ALA A 13 12.96 -2.44 -2.18
N ALA A 14 13.35 -2.56 -0.90
CA ALA A 14 13.67 -3.84 -0.29
C ALA A 14 12.43 -4.76 -0.21
N LEU A 15 11.26 -4.22 0.11
CA LEU A 15 10.01 -4.97 0.15
C LEU A 15 9.59 -5.47 -1.24
N LYS A 16 9.66 -4.62 -2.28
CA LYS A 16 9.39 -5.02 -3.67
C LYS A 16 10.34 -6.12 -4.11
N ARG A 17 11.63 -5.97 -3.84
CA ARG A 17 12.63 -7.00 -4.18
C ARG A 17 12.39 -8.32 -3.46
N PHE A 18 11.95 -8.26 -2.20
CA PHE A 18 11.58 -9.45 -1.45
C PHE A 18 10.35 -10.15 -2.05
N ALA A 19 9.32 -9.38 -2.42
CA ALA A 19 8.11 -9.91 -3.06
C ALA A 19 8.40 -10.62 -4.39
N GLU A 20 9.22 -10.02 -5.24
CA GLU A 20 9.68 -10.64 -6.49
C GLU A 20 10.37 -12.00 -6.24
N CYS A 21 11.24 -12.08 -5.23
CA CYS A 21 11.91 -13.34 -4.89
C CYS A 21 10.96 -14.41 -4.30
N CYS A 22 9.86 -14.01 -3.67
CA CYS A 22 8.87 -14.95 -3.15
C CYS A 22 7.99 -15.55 -4.26
N GLU A 23 7.74 -14.82 -5.33
CA GLU A 23 6.94 -15.27 -6.48
C GLU A 23 7.74 -16.22 -7.40
N ASP A 24 9.05 -16.02 -7.51
CA ASP A 24 9.96 -16.94 -8.18
C ASP A 24 10.09 -18.25 -7.39
N ARG A 25 9.18 -19.20 -7.66
CA ARG A 25 9.13 -20.56 -7.11
C ARG A 25 10.39 -21.36 -7.49
N GLY A 26 11.52 -21.06 -6.87
CA GLY A 26 12.76 -21.76 -7.18
C GLY A 26 13.95 -21.45 -6.26
N SER A 27 14.05 -20.24 -5.69
CA SER A 27 15.31 -19.87 -5.00
C SER A 27 15.33 -20.17 -3.51
N GLY A 28 14.19 -20.14 -2.80
CA GLY A 28 14.16 -20.26 -1.33
C GLY A 28 14.95 -19.17 -0.58
N GLU A 29 15.63 -18.31 -1.32
CA GLU A 29 16.59 -17.31 -0.87
C GLU A 29 16.19 -15.98 -1.50
N HIS A 30 15.94 -15.01 -0.64
CA HIS A 30 15.78 -13.62 -1.04
C HIS A 30 17.15 -12.94 -1.03
N ASN A 31 17.47 -12.18 -2.06
CA ASN A 31 18.73 -11.41 -2.13
C ASN A 31 18.73 -10.13 -1.28
N VAL A 32 17.81 -10.02 -0.32
CA VAL A 32 17.70 -8.87 0.58
C VAL A 32 18.71 -9.00 1.73
N PRO A 33 19.57 -7.99 1.97
CA PRO A 33 20.53 -8.01 3.08
C PRO A 33 19.84 -8.22 4.44
N LYS A 34 20.51 -8.93 5.35
CA LYS A 34 19.96 -9.27 6.68
C LYS A 34 19.48 -8.05 7.47
N GLU A 35 20.23 -6.95 7.40
CA GLU A 35 19.88 -5.68 8.07
C GLU A 35 18.59 -5.08 7.50
N ARG A 36 18.41 -5.13 6.17
CA ARG A 36 17.19 -4.68 5.51
C ARG A 36 16.02 -5.61 5.84
N MET A 37 16.23 -6.91 5.90
CA MET A 37 15.18 -7.85 6.29
C MET A 37 14.74 -7.66 7.75
N ALA A 38 15.69 -7.38 8.66
CA ALA A 38 15.39 -7.03 10.04
C ALA A 38 14.56 -5.73 10.10
N ARG A 39 14.93 -4.72 9.31
CA ARG A 39 14.18 -3.47 9.21
C ARG A 39 12.75 -3.68 8.70
N LEU A 40 12.55 -4.50 7.67
CA LEU A 40 11.22 -4.86 7.16
C LEU A 40 10.37 -5.59 8.23
N CYS A 41 11.01 -6.43 9.06
CA CYS A 41 10.35 -7.06 10.20
C CYS A 41 9.97 -6.04 11.30
N GLU A 42 10.84 -5.08 11.61
CA GLU A 42 10.55 -4.02 12.59
C GLU A 42 9.37 -3.14 12.17
N ILE A 43 9.26 -2.83 10.88
CA ILE A 43 8.14 -2.06 10.34
C ILE A 43 6.85 -2.90 10.31
N GLY A 44 6.97 -4.23 10.29
CA GLY A 44 5.86 -5.17 10.27
C GLY A 44 5.34 -5.52 8.87
N VAL A 45 6.05 -5.13 7.81
CA VAL A 45 5.72 -5.53 6.42
C VAL A 45 6.22 -6.93 6.08
N ALA A 46 7.18 -7.45 6.84
CA ALA A 46 7.63 -8.83 6.79
C ALA A 46 7.62 -9.44 8.20
N GLU A 47 7.62 -10.77 8.29
CA GLU A 47 7.80 -11.48 9.54
C GLU A 47 8.78 -12.65 9.37
N SER A 48 9.55 -12.95 10.42
CA SER A 48 10.41 -14.12 10.45
C SER A 48 9.61 -15.37 10.85
N LYS A 49 9.81 -16.46 10.10
CA LYS A 49 9.28 -17.80 10.42
C LYS A 49 10.31 -18.70 11.09
N GLY A 50 11.45 -18.14 11.49
CA GLY A 50 12.57 -18.90 12.03
C GLY A 50 13.36 -19.62 10.93
N PHE A 51 14.52 -20.18 11.30
CA PHE A 51 15.42 -20.89 10.37
C PHE A 51 15.81 -20.08 9.12
N GLY A 52 15.94 -18.75 9.25
CA GLY A 52 16.29 -17.85 8.14
C GLY A 52 15.17 -17.59 7.15
N ARG A 53 13.95 -18.11 7.40
CA ARG A 53 12.78 -17.90 6.54
C ARG A 53 12.03 -16.66 6.94
N HIS A 54 11.55 -15.94 5.95
CA HIS A 54 10.72 -14.75 6.09
C HIS A 54 9.49 -14.88 5.20
N GLN A 55 8.41 -14.19 5.56
CA GLN A 55 7.27 -14.03 4.68
C GLN A 55 6.74 -12.60 4.75
N ILE A 56 6.05 -12.19 3.70
CA ILE A 56 5.34 -10.91 3.66
C ILE A 56 4.09 -11.01 4.54
N THR A 57 3.84 -10.01 5.38
CA THR A 57 2.63 -9.96 6.20
C THR A 57 1.45 -9.47 5.37
N THR A 58 0.22 -9.62 5.87
CA THR A 58 -0.96 -9.01 5.23
C THR A 58 -0.80 -7.50 5.05
N PHE A 59 -0.17 -6.83 6.02
CA PHE A 59 0.15 -5.41 5.93
C PHE A 59 1.18 -5.13 4.83
N GLY A 60 2.23 -5.93 4.72
CA GLY A 60 3.20 -5.81 3.62
C GLY A 60 2.58 -6.00 2.24
N GLY A 61 1.63 -6.93 2.11
CA GLY A 61 0.85 -7.11 0.88
C GLY A 61 0.03 -5.88 0.53
N TYR A 62 -0.72 -5.34 1.49
CA TYR A 62 -1.47 -4.09 1.29
C TYR A 62 -0.57 -2.92 0.84
N VAL A 63 0.62 -2.80 1.44
CA VAL A 63 1.59 -1.76 1.07
C VAL A 63 2.12 -1.96 -0.36
N LEU A 64 2.30 -3.20 -0.80
CA LEU A 64 2.69 -3.52 -2.18
C LEU A 64 1.58 -3.18 -3.17
N ASP A 65 0.34 -3.60 -2.89
CA ASP A 65 -0.83 -3.29 -3.73
C ASP A 65 -0.99 -1.77 -3.90
N LEU A 66 -0.82 -1.03 -2.81
CA LEU A 66 -0.83 0.43 -2.81
C LEU A 66 0.32 1.03 -3.61
N ALA A 67 1.53 0.48 -3.50
CA ALA A 67 2.70 0.95 -4.22
C ALA A 67 2.69 0.60 -5.72
N ASN A 68 1.76 -0.25 -6.15
CA ASN A 68 1.53 -0.62 -7.55
C ASN A 68 0.28 0.06 -8.13
N ASP A 69 -0.38 0.95 -7.37
CA ASP A 69 -1.70 1.50 -7.71
C ASP A 69 -2.80 0.43 -7.94
N GLU A 70 -2.59 -0.77 -7.41
CA GLU A 70 -3.52 -1.92 -7.47
C GLU A 70 -4.47 -1.97 -6.27
N SER A 71 -4.33 -1.03 -5.32
CA SER A 71 -5.24 -0.91 -4.19
C SER A 71 -6.68 -0.76 -4.67
N PRO A 72 -7.60 -1.66 -4.27
CA PRO A 72 -8.99 -1.51 -4.64
C PRO A 72 -9.50 -0.19 -4.06
N VAL A 73 -10.14 0.62 -4.91
CA VAL A 73 -10.92 1.76 -4.44
C VAL A 73 -12.01 1.19 -3.56
N LEU A 74 -11.79 1.27 -2.24
CA LEU A 74 -12.79 0.82 -1.28
C LEU A 74 -14.04 1.70 -1.50
N PRO A 75 -15.25 1.13 -1.57
CA PRO A 75 -16.49 1.89 -1.70
C PRO A 75 -16.86 2.59 -0.38
N LEU A 76 -15.86 2.95 0.42
CA LEU A 76 -16.00 3.63 1.69
C LEU A 76 -15.91 5.12 1.43
N LYS A 77 -16.97 5.83 1.78
CA LYS A 77 -17.05 7.29 1.69
C LYS A 77 -16.94 7.86 3.10
N THR A 78 -16.14 8.90 3.23
CA THR A 78 -16.05 9.71 4.44
C THR A 78 -17.28 10.61 4.57
N TYR A 79 -17.53 11.13 5.78
CA TYR A 79 -18.59 12.14 5.98
C TYR A 79 -18.41 13.36 5.07
N ALA A 80 -17.17 13.79 4.84
CA ALA A 80 -16.86 14.87 3.93
C ALA A 80 -17.31 14.55 2.50
N ASP A 81 -17.09 13.32 2.01
CA ASP A 81 -17.55 12.88 0.70
C ASP A 81 -19.08 12.92 0.56
N TYR A 82 -19.81 12.59 1.64
CA TYR A 82 -21.27 12.71 1.67
C TYR A 82 -21.74 14.16 1.68
N GLU A 83 -21.10 15.02 2.45
CA GLU A 83 -21.41 16.46 2.51
C GLU A 83 -21.13 17.15 1.17
N GLU A 84 -20.02 16.81 0.52
CA GLU A 84 -19.67 17.31 -0.79
C GLU A 84 -20.66 16.85 -1.86
N ALA A 85 -21.02 15.56 -1.85
CA ALA A 85 -22.05 15.04 -2.74
C ALA A 85 -23.41 15.73 -2.52
N ALA A 86 -23.80 15.99 -1.28
CA ALA A 86 -25.02 16.71 -0.95
C ALA A 86 -24.96 18.18 -1.41
N ARG A 87 -23.82 18.85 -1.24
CA ARG A 87 -23.58 20.21 -1.72
C ARG A 87 -23.66 20.29 -3.24
N LEU A 88 -23.00 19.38 -3.95
CA LEU A 88 -23.04 19.31 -5.42
C LEU A 88 -24.46 19.03 -5.92
N ALA A 89 -25.20 18.11 -5.29
CA ALA A 89 -26.60 17.85 -5.63
C ALA A 89 -27.51 19.06 -5.35
N HIS A 90 -27.21 19.85 -4.32
CA HIS A 90 -27.92 21.10 -4.06
C HIS A 90 -27.63 22.17 -5.12
N LEU A 91 -26.37 22.35 -5.50
CA LEU A 91 -25.95 23.27 -6.57
C LEU A 91 -26.50 22.87 -7.94
N GLU A 92 -26.57 21.57 -8.22
CA GLU A 92 -27.20 21.03 -9.43
C GLU A 92 -28.69 21.38 -9.52
N LYS A 93 -29.42 21.27 -8.40
CA LYS A 93 -30.82 21.71 -8.32
C LYS A 93 -30.99 23.22 -8.52
N LEU A 94 -29.98 24.02 -8.19
CA LEU A 94 -29.96 25.47 -8.38
C LEU A 94 -29.50 25.87 -9.80
N GLY A 95 -29.00 24.93 -10.61
CA GLY A 95 -28.47 25.21 -11.95
C GLY A 95 -27.07 25.85 -11.95
N GLU A 96 -26.38 25.85 -10.82
CA GLU A 96 -25.09 26.53 -10.61
C GLU A 96 -23.91 25.54 -10.51
N ARG A 97 -24.09 24.28 -10.92
CA ARG A 97 -23.04 23.27 -10.82
C ARG A 97 -21.81 23.72 -11.63
N PRO A 98 -20.65 23.96 -11.00
CA PRO A 98 -19.46 24.34 -11.73
C PRO A 98 -19.02 23.17 -12.62
N LEU A 99 -18.66 23.47 -13.87
CA LEU A 99 -18.08 22.50 -14.80
C LEU A 99 -16.76 21.98 -14.20
N PRO A 100 -16.48 20.66 -14.29
CA PRO A 100 -15.18 20.15 -13.89
C PRO A 100 -14.08 20.81 -14.72
N ALA A 101 -13.02 21.26 -14.05
CA ALA A 101 -11.82 21.82 -14.66
C ALA A 101 -10.96 20.73 -15.31
#